data_AF-A0A5D2JFA6-F1
#
_entry.id   AF-A0A5D2JFA6-F1
#
_cell.length_a   1.000
_cell.length_b   1.000
_cell.length_c   1.000
_cell.angle_alpha   90.00
_cell.angle_beta   90.00
_cell.angle_gamma   90.00
#
_symmetry.space_group_name_H-M   'P 1'
#
loop_
_entity.id
_entity.type
_entity.pdbx_description
1 polymer ?
#
loop_
_entity_poly.entity_id
_entity_poly.type
_entity_poly.pdbx_seq_one_letter_code
_entity_poly.pdbx_strand_id
1 'polypeptide(L)'
;MGSYRMCVCFTRKFKVTEAAPPTDVKDAFNRYAEGGPHMTAEQLHRFLVDVQGQGFATKGDAEGIVQQLLQKRHHMAKFRRHALTLDDFHHYLFSADLNPPIGDQVHHDMTAPLSDYFIYTGHNSYLTGNQLSSDCSDVPIIKALKRGVRVVELDIWPNSTKDDVHVLHGRTLTTPVELIKCLKSIKEHAFSASPYPVVITLEDHLTPDLQAKVAQMVTQTFGKMLFCPDSECLKELPTPEKLKYRIIISTKPPKEYLEAESNKRKMNNSHNVKESDDDVWGKEPAELTVDQEDEKTDSDASENNQDNEETDACEPEVRLSRAPAYKHLIAIHAGKPKGGLKEGLKVEPDKVRRLSLSEQALEKATMSHGTDVVRFTQKNILRIYPKGTRFNSSNYKPLIGWMHGAQMVAFNMQGYGRYLWLMHGMFRSNGGCGYVKKPDFLMNVNPNGSVFNPKADLPVKKTLKVKVYTGDGWHLDFKQTHFDLYSPPDFYTRVGIAGVPADEIMKKTKKKEDDWTPVWDEEFVFPLRVPELALLRVEVHEYDMSERDDFAGQTCLPVSELKPGIRAVPLFNRKGEKFNSVRLLMRFEFI
;
A
#
# COMPACT_ATOMS: atom_id res chain seq x y z
N MET A 1 36.53 15.41 10.29
CA MET A 1 37.51 15.32 9.19
C MET A 1 37.75 13.83 8.96
N GLY A 2 37.36 13.32 7.80
CA GLY A 2 37.53 11.91 7.45
C GLY A 2 38.88 11.71 6.76
N SER A 3 39.65 10.69 7.15
CA SER A 3 40.89 10.30 6.46
C SER A 3 40.69 9.00 5.69
N TYR A 4 41.04 8.98 4.42
CA TYR A 4 40.99 7.80 3.55
C TYR A 4 42.41 7.33 3.24
N ARG A 5 42.70 6.04 3.46
CA ARG A 5 44.02 5.46 3.18
C ARG A 5 44.09 5.00 1.73
N MET A 6 44.97 5.64 0.98
CA MET A 6 45.35 5.25 -0.38
C MET A 6 46.65 4.44 -0.29
N CYS A 7 46.53 3.12 -0.31
CA CYS A 7 47.67 2.21 -0.11
C CYS A 7 48.43 2.45 1.23
N VAL A 8 49.56 1.76 1.44
CA VAL A 8 50.28 1.72 2.73
C VAL A 8 50.81 3.09 3.18
N CYS A 9 51.04 4.03 2.26
CA CYS A 9 51.81 5.25 2.53
C CYS A 9 51.08 6.59 2.30
N PHE A 10 49.88 6.60 1.71
CA PHE A 10 49.18 7.86 1.39
C PHE A 10 47.84 7.96 2.12
N THR A 11 47.54 9.12 2.67
CA THR A 11 46.26 9.39 3.33
C THR A 11 45.69 10.69 2.80
N ARG A 12 44.50 10.63 2.20
CA ARG A 12 43.73 11.82 1.80
C ARG A 12 42.83 12.23 2.96
N LYS A 13 42.76 13.53 3.24
CA LYS A 13 41.91 14.08 4.30
C LYS A 13 40.82 14.93 3.67
N PHE A 14 39.58 14.64 4.00
CA PHE A 14 38.42 15.39 3.56
C PHE A 14 37.71 16.00 4.79
N LYS A 15 37.26 17.24 4.65
CA LYS A 15 36.49 17.91 5.69
C LYS A 15 35.01 17.64 5.43
N VAL A 16 34.39 16.87 6.32
CA VAL A 16 32.92 16.84 6.39
C VAL A 16 32.50 18.15 7.03
N THR A 17 31.80 19.00 6.29
CA THR A 17 31.23 20.27 6.75
C THR A 17 29.73 20.17 6.69
N GLU A 18 29.02 20.70 7.67
CA GLU A 18 27.57 20.87 7.54
C GLU A 18 27.26 21.75 6.32
N ALA A 19 26.25 21.38 5.54
CA ALA A 19 25.84 22.15 4.38
C ALA A 19 25.41 23.55 4.83
N ALA A 20 26.02 24.57 4.23
CA ALA A 20 25.61 25.96 4.48
C ALA A 20 24.17 26.16 3.99
N PRO A 21 23.38 27.07 4.61
CA PRO A 21 22.03 27.35 4.17
C PRO A 21 22.00 27.74 2.68
N PRO A 22 21.13 27.13 1.85
CA PRO A 22 20.96 27.51 0.45
C PRO A 22 20.57 28.98 0.29
N THR A 23 20.82 29.55 -0.90
CA THR A 23 20.51 30.96 -1.19
C THR A 23 19.04 31.29 -0.93
N ASP A 24 18.11 30.46 -1.43
CA ASP A 24 16.67 30.62 -1.18
C ASP A 24 16.32 30.66 0.32
N VAL A 25 17.04 29.90 1.16
CA VAL A 25 16.84 29.89 2.62
C VAL A 25 17.36 31.18 3.25
N LYS A 26 18.54 31.65 2.81
CA LYS A 26 19.11 32.94 3.25
C LYS A 26 18.22 34.11 2.88
N ASP A 27 17.72 34.11 1.65
CA ASP A 27 16.83 35.16 1.14
C ASP A 27 15.48 35.16 1.87
N ALA A 28 14.91 33.97 2.12
CA ALA A 28 13.72 33.85 2.94
C ALA A 28 13.98 34.36 4.36
N PHE A 29 15.07 33.97 5.00
CA PHE A 29 15.40 34.45 6.34
C PHE A 29 15.53 35.98 6.35
N ASN A 30 16.34 36.56 5.45
CA ASN A 30 16.56 38.00 5.37
C ASN A 30 15.27 38.77 5.12
N ARG A 31 14.38 38.26 4.26
CA ARG A 31 13.08 38.86 3.96
C ARG A 31 12.18 38.90 5.20
N TYR A 32 12.02 37.77 5.89
CA TYR A 32 11.07 37.66 7.00
C TYR A 32 11.64 38.19 8.32
N ALA A 33 12.96 38.18 8.49
CA ALA A 33 13.65 38.86 9.59
C ALA A 33 13.80 40.38 9.36
N GLU A 34 13.31 40.90 8.23
CA GLU A 34 13.36 42.33 7.87
C GLU A 34 14.79 42.89 7.87
N GLY A 35 15.75 42.10 7.37
CA GLY A 35 17.19 42.41 7.38
C GLY A 35 17.87 42.26 8.74
N GLY A 36 17.13 41.88 9.79
CA GLY A 36 17.65 41.66 11.13
C GLY A 36 18.42 40.34 11.28
N PRO A 37 19.29 40.23 12.31
CA PRO A 37 20.05 39.01 12.57
C PRO A 37 19.23 37.87 13.21
N HIS A 38 17.98 38.14 13.59
CA HIS A 38 17.11 37.17 14.27
C HIS A 38 15.67 37.24 13.73
N MET A 39 14.99 36.11 13.71
CA MET A 39 13.59 35.95 13.30
C MET A 39 12.71 35.62 14.52
N THR A 40 11.73 36.47 14.85
CA THR A 40 10.76 36.23 15.93
C THR A 40 9.72 35.18 15.55
N ALA A 41 8.95 34.68 16.52
CA ALA A 41 7.85 33.77 16.25
C ALA A 41 6.77 34.37 15.33
N GLU A 42 6.50 35.67 15.43
CA GLU A 42 5.56 36.36 14.54
C GLU A 42 6.10 36.49 13.10
N GLN A 43 7.40 36.73 12.95
CA GLN A 43 8.07 36.71 11.64
C GLN A 43 8.08 35.30 11.04
N LEU A 44 8.34 34.27 11.87
CA LEU A 44 8.24 32.87 11.45
C LEU A 44 6.82 32.52 11.03
N HIS A 45 5.79 32.95 11.78
CA HIS A 45 4.39 32.73 11.44
C HIS A 45 4.05 33.25 10.04
N ARG A 46 4.50 34.47 9.71
CA ARG A 46 4.37 35.02 8.34
C ARG A 46 5.05 34.13 7.29
N PHE A 47 6.26 33.63 7.56
CA PHE A 47 6.95 32.68 6.68
C PHE A 47 6.17 31.36 6.50
N LEU A 48 5.58 30.83 7.56
CA LEU A 48 4.78 29.60 7.51
C LEU A 48 3.56 29.76 6.60
N VAL A 49 2.89 30.91 6.67
CA VAL A 49 1.73 31.21 5.82
C VAL A 49 2.16 31.41 4.38
N ASP A 50 3.11 32.32 4.14
CA ASP A 50 3.43 32.81 2.79
C ASP A 50 4.27 31.83 1.96
N VAL A 51 5.23 31.14 2.58
CA VAL A 51 6.22 30.29 1.87
C VAL A 51 5.92 28.81 2.07
N GLN A 52 5.52 28.42 3.28
CA GLN A 52 5.20 27.02 3.60
C GLN A 52 3.76 26.65 3.27
N GLY A 53 2.93 27.59 2.80
CA GLY A 53 1.52 27.37 2.47
C GLY A 53 0.70 26.83 3.64
N GLN A 54 1.07 27.16 4.87
CA GLN A 54 0.36 26.78 6.09
C GLN A 54 -0.62 27.88 6.49
N GLY A 55 -1.63 28.13 5.65
CA GLY A 55 -2.60 29.23 5.87
C GLY A 55 -3.39 29.16 7.18
N PHE A 56 -3.51 27.97 7.79
CA PHE A 56 -4.17 27.75 9.07
C PHE A 56 -3.21 27.76 10.28
N ALA A 57 -1.91 27.98 10.06
CA ALA A 57 -0.95 28.07 11.17
C ALA A 57 -1.31 29.26 12.06
N THR A 58 -1.27 29.04 13.36
CA THR A 58 -1.47 30.08 14.37
C THR A 58 -0.13 30.66 14.83
N LYS A 59 -0.17 31.81 15.50
CA LYS A 59 1.03 32.36 16.18
C LYS A 59 1.57 31.40 17.24
N GLY A 60 0.69 30.70 17.95
CA GLY A 60 1.06 29.69 18.95
C GLY A 60 1.82 28.49 18.35
N ASP A 61 1.48 28.08 17.13
CA ASP A 61 2.23 27.03 16.43
C ASP A 61 3.67 27.47 16.15
N ALA A 62 3.85 28.71 15.67
CA ALA A 62 5.17 29.27 15.43
C ALA A 62 5.99 29.43 16.73
N GLU A 63 5.36 29.89 17.81
CA GLU A 63 5.98 29.96 19.14
C GLU A 63 6.41 28.58 19.64
N GLY A 64 5.55 27.56 19.47
CA GLY A 64 5.85 26.18 19.81
C GLY A 64 7.04 25.63 19.03
N ILE A 65 7.14 25.91 17.72
CA ILE A 65 8.30 25.54 16.90
C ILE A 65 9.58 26.19 17.42
N VAL A 66 9.56 27.49 17.68
CA VAL A 66 10.72 28.24 18.19
C VAL A 66 11.17 27.65 19.53
N GLN A 67 10.23 27.42 20.45
CA GLN A 67 10.53 26.89 21.78
C GLN A 67 11.14 25.48 21.70
N GLN A 68 10.51 24.57 20.94
CA GLN A 68 11.00 23.20 20.80
C GLN A 68 12.40 23.14 20.16
N LEU A 69 12.64 23.96 19.14
CA LEU A 69 13.93 24.01 18.46
C LEU A 69 15.03 24.52 19.41
N LEU A 70 14.78 25.63 20.12
CA LEU A 70 15.75 26.22 21.03
C LEU A 70 16.04 25.31 22.22
N GLN A 71 15.03 24.59 22.72
CA GLN A 71 15.20 23.60 23.79
C GLN A 71 16.09 22.43 23.35
N LYS A 72 15.92 21.92 22.12
CA LYS A 72 16.72 20.82 21.58
C LYS A 72 18.17 21.23 21.29
N ARG A 73 18.41 22.45 20.78
CA ARG A 73 19.75 22.91 20.38
C ARG A 73 20.57 23.54 21.50
N HIS A 74 19.93 24.30 22.39
CA HIS A 74 20.62 25.19 23.32
C HIS A 74 20.37 24.79 24.79
N HIS A 75 20.56 23.50 25.10
CA HIS A 75 20.32 22.85 26.41
C HIS A 75 20.70 23.65 27.68
N MET A 76 21.59 24.64 27.60
CA MET A 76 22.09 25.45 28.73
C MET A 76 21.87 26.96 28.61
N ALA A 77 21.36 27.48 27.48
CA ALA A 77 21.12 28.92 27.31
C ALA A 77 19.74 29.31 27.87
N LYS A 78 19.71 29.59 29.18
CA LYS A 78 18.58 30.17 29.94
C LYS A 78 17.57 30.93 29.08
N PHE A 79 16.35 30.41 28.93
CA PHE A 79 15.02 31.07 28.89
C PHE A 79 14.85 32.52 28.33
N ARG A 80 15.77 33.06 27.53
CA ARG A 80 15.76 34.47 27.12
C ARG A 80 15.80 34.70 25.61
N ARG A 81 16.13 33.70 24.80
CA ARG A 81 16.05 33.81 23.34
C ARG A 81 14.65 33.34 22.89
N HIS A 82 13.90 34.25 22.28
CA HIS A 82 12.57 34.02 21.71
C HIS A 82 12.59 34.20 20.17
N ALA A 83 13.78 34.16 19.57
CA ALA A 83 14.01 34.42 18.16
C ALA A 83 15.10 33.49 17.61
N LEU A 84 14.96 33.13 16.34
CA LEU A 84 15.82 32.20 15.62
C LEU A 84 16.93 32.96 14.90
N THR A 85 18.18 32.48 14.99
CA THR A 85 19.23 32.89 14.05
C THR A 85 19.02 32.23 12.68
N LEU A 86 19.77 32.64 11.65
CA LEU A 86 19.76 31.96 10.35
C LEU A 86 20.09 30.46 10.49
N ASP A 87 21.03 30.12 11.37
CA ASP A 87 21.40 28.74 11.65
C ASP A 87 20.26 27.96 12.30
N ASP A 88 19.59 28.55 13.30
CA ASP A 88 18.42 27.93 13.94
C ASP A 88 17.28 27.73 12.91
N PHE A 89 17.02 28.72 12.06
CA PHE A 89 16.00 28.64 11.01
C PHE A 89 16.32 27.54 9.98
N HIS A 90 17.57 27.42 9.55
CA HIS A 90 18.02 26.35 8.67
C HIS A 90 17.82 24.97 9.30
N HIS A 91 18.15 24.83 10.59
CA HIS A 91 17.94 23.59 11.33
C HIS A 91 16.46 23.24 11.50
N TYR A 92 15.59 24.23 11.71
CA TYR A 92 14.15 24.03 11.65
C TYR A 92 13.73 23.46 10.29
N LEU A 93 14.17 24.07 9.19
CA LEU A 93 13.81 23.61 7.85
C LEU A 93 14.27 22.19 7.54
N PHE A 94 15.41 21.78 8.10
CA PHE A 94 15.96 20.43 8.00
C PHE A 94 15.40 19.43 9.03
N SER A 95 14.53 19.84 9.95
CA SER A 95 13.93 18.95 10.94
C SER A 95 12.78 18.16 10.32
N ALA A 96 12.95 16.84 10.16
CA ALA A 96 11.89 15.97 9.65
C ALA A 96 10.67 15.87 10.61
N ASP A 97 10.85 16.21 11.89
CA ASP A 97 9.78 16.19 12.88
C ASP A 97 8.97 17.50 12.87
N LEU A 98 9.65 18.65 12.79
CA LEU A 98 9.00 19.97 12.81
C LEU A 98 8.60 20.46 11.42
N ASN A 99 9.24 19.96 10.37
CA ASN A 99 9.02 20.38 8.99
C ASN A 99 8.90 19.19 8.00
N PRO A 100 8.00 18.21 8.27
CA PRO A 100 7.81 17.06 7.39
C PRO A 100 7.18 17.46 6.05
N PRO A 101 7.35 16.65 4.99
CA PRO A 101 6.83 16.96 3.66
C PRO A 101 5.34 16.63 3.51
N ILE A 102 4.77 15.84 4.43
CA ILE A 102 3.36 15.42 4.46
C ILE A 102 2.82 15.51 5.88
N GLY A 103 1.49 15.48 6.06
CA GLY A 103 0.85 15.40 7.37
C GLY A 103 0.86 13.98 7.97
N ASP A 104 0.59 13.87 9.26
CA ASP A 104 0.46 12.61 10.00
C ASP A 104 -0.96 12.37 10.55
N GLN A 105 -1.86 13.35 10.38
CA GLN A 105 -3.26 13.26 10.83
C GLN A 105 -4.18 12.70 9.75
N VAL A 106 -5.21 12.00 10.20
CA VAL A 106 -6.34 11.57 9.35
C VAL A 106 -7.20 12.79 9.05
N HIS A 107 -7.45 13.07 7.78
CA HIS A 107 -8.18 14.27 7.34
C HIS A 107 -9.25 14.01 6.29
N HIS A 108 -9.20 12.84 5.61
CA HIS A 108 -10.28 12.44 4.74
C HIS A 108 -11.57 12.19 5.52
N ASP A 109 -12.71 12.39 4.86
CA ASP A 109 -13.99 11.90 5.35
C ASP A 109 -13.93 10.36 5.47
N MET A 110 -14.13 9.85 6.68
CA MET A 110 -14.10 8.42 7.01
C MET A 110 -15.52 7.81 7.18
N THR A 111 -16.55 8.58 6.80
CA THR A 111 -17.97 8.22 6.91
C THR A 111 -18.59 7.74 5.60
N ALA A 112 -17.82 7.63 4.52
CA ALA A 112 -18.27 7.00 3.29
C ALA A 112 -18.18 5.46 3.36
N PRO A 113 -18.87 4.71 2.48
CA PRO A 113 -18.78 3.25 2.44
C PRO A 113 -17.36 2.72 2.17
N LEU A 114 -17.03 1.52 2.65
CA LEU A 114 -15.70 0.91 2.40
C LEU A 114 -15.32 0.80 0.90
N SER A 115 -16.29 0.74 -0.03
CA SER A 115 -16.02 0.77 -1.46
C SER A 115 -15.34 2.05 -1.93
N ASP A 116 -15.43 3.13 -1.16
CA ASP A 116 -14.95 4.47 -1.51
C ASP A 116 -13.49 4.70 -1.11
N TYR A 117 -12.82 3.70 -0.55
CA TYR A 117 -11.44 3.79 -0.10
C TYR A 117 -10.56 2.76 -0.80
N PHE A 118 -9.37 3.19 -1.20
CA PHE A 118 -8.25 2.28 -1.36
C PHE A 118 -7.84 1.76 0.03
N ILE A 119 -7.55 0.46 0.12
CA ILE A 119 -7.29 -0.22 1.39
C ILE A 119 -5.92 -0.90 1.33
N TYR A 120 -5.09 -0.66 2.33
CA TYR A 120 -3.75 -1.20 2.39
C TYR A 120 -3.80 -2.72 2.55
N THR A 121 -3.47 -3.47 1.49
CA THR A 121 -3.79 -4.90 1.38
C THR A 121 -2.54 -5.77 1.22
N GLY A 122 -2.36 -6.73 2.14
CA GLY A 122 -1.36 -7.79 2.03
C GLY A 122 -1.86 -9.00 1.26
N HIS A 123 -0.95 -9.70 0.58
CA HIS A 123 -1.16 -10.99 -0.07
C HIS A 123 -0.35 -12.07 0.67
N ASN A 124 -0.93 -13.25 0.87
CA ASN A 124 -0.32 -14.39 1.58
C ASN A 124 0.45 -13.93 2.83
N SER A 125 -0.25 -13.25 3.73
CA SER A 125 0.36 -12.40 4.78
C SER A 125 1.15 -13.18 5.83
N TYR A 126 1.06 -14.51 5.79
CA TYR A 126 1.75 -15.45 6.66
C TYR A 126 3.11 -15.89 6.11
N LEU A 127 3.43 -15.65 4.84
CA LEU A 127 4.69 -16.09 4.24
C LEU A 127 5.89 -15.25 4.70
N THR A 128 6.97 -15.93 5.09
CA THR A 128 8.22 -15.28 5.48
C THR A 128 9.14 -14.97 4.30
N GLY A 129 8.92 -15.59 3.13
CA GLY A 129 9.74 -15.42 1.94
C GLY A 129 9.01 -15.77 0.64
N ASN A 130 9.55 -16.74 -0.09
CA ASN A 130 9.06 -17.17 -1.41
C ASN A 130 7.75 -18.00 -1.31
N GLN A 131 7.04 -18.17 -2.43
CA GLN A 131 5.75 -18.85 -2.48
C GLN A 131 5.84 -20.39 -2.47
N LEU A 132 7.03 -20.99 -2.57
CA LEU A 132 7.16 -22.44 -2.79
C LEU A 132 7.69 -23.22 -1.59
N SER A 133 8.62 -22.64 -0.82
CA SER A 133 9.38 -23.37 0.20
C SER A 133 9.71 -22.55 1.44
N SER A 134 9.24 -21.30 1.55
CA SER A 134 9.47 -20.50 2.76
C SER A 134 8.55 -20.91 3.90
N ASP A 135 8.94 -20.59 5.13
CA ASP A 135 8.12 -20.87 6.30
C ASP A 135 6.90 -19.94 6.39
N CYS A 136 5.82 -20.44 6.98
CA CYS A 136 4.67 -19.64 7.38
C CYS A 136 4.82 -19.20 8.85
N SER A 137 4.43 -17.98 9.16
CA SER A 137 4.53 -17.41 10.50
C SER A 137 3.52 -16.29 10.69
N ASP A 138 3.22 -15.99 11.95
CA ASP A 138 2.48 -14.79 12.35
C ASP A 138 3.34 -13.51 12.30
N VAL A 139 4.67 -13.62 12.30
CA VAL A 139 5.59 -12.46 12.31
C VAL A 139 5.39 -11.50 11.12
N PRO A 140 5.25 -11.95 9.86
CA PRO A 140 4.98 -11.05 8.74
C PRO A 140 3.64 -10.34 8.87
N ILE A 141 2.62 -10.99 9.46
CA ILE A 141 1.32 -10.39 9.78
C ILE A 141 1.50 -9.23 10.77
N ILE A 142 2.24 -9.46 11.86
CA ILE A 142 2.53 -8.43 12.87
C ILE A 142 3.23 -7.23 12.23
N LYS A 143 4.26 -7.48 11.39
CA LYS A 143 5.00 -6.43 10.69
C LYS A 143 4.09 -5.64 9.74
N ALA A 144 3.21 -6.32 9.01
CA ALA A 144 2.24 -5.68 8.12
C ALA A 144 1.27 -4.78 8.89
N LEU A 145 0.68 -5.27 9.98
CA LEU A 145 -0.26 -4.50 10.81
C LEU A 145 0.40 -3.26 11.44
N LYS A 146 1.63 -3.39 11.96
CA LYS A 146 2.42 -2.25 12.49
C LYS A 146 2.80 -1.23 11.42
N ARG A 147 2.84 -1.62 10.14
CA ARG A 147 3.03 -0.71 9.00
C ARG A 147 1.73 -0.05 8.52
N GLY A 148 0.58 -0.38 9.12
CA GLY A 148 -0.72 0.16 8.74
C GLY A 148 -1.51 -0.68 7.74
N VAL A 149 -1.05 -1.87 7.35
CA VAL A 149 -1.83 -2.79 6.48
C VAL A 149 -3.17 -3.13 7.17
N ARG A 150 -4.28 -3.05 6.42
CA ARG A 150 -5.65 -3.22 6.91
C ARG A 150 -6.34 -4.48 6.37
N VAL A 151 -5.79 -5.12 5.35
CA VAL A 151 -6.28 -6.41 4.86
C VAL A 151 -5.17 -7.45 4.95
N VAL A 152 -5.44 -8.53 5.68
CA VAL A 152 -4.53 -9.66 5.86
C VAL A 152 -5.15 -10.92 5.27
N GLU A 153 -4.35 -11.71 4.58
CA GLU A 153 -4.78 -12.96 3.94
C GLU A 153 -4.25 -14.16 4.69
N LEU A 154 -5.13 -15.14 4.92
CA LEU A 154 -4.81 -16.44 5.52
C LEU A 154 -5.41 -17.56 4.67
N ASP A 155 -4.56 -18.47 4.22
CA ASP A 155 -4.96 -19.67 3.49
C ASP A 155 -5.12 -20.81 4.48
N ILE A 156 -6.36 -21.22 4.73
CA ILE A 156 -6.68 -22.18 5.78
C ILE A 156 -6.88 -23.58 5.21
N TRP A 157 -6.14 -24.53 5.74
CA TRP A 157 -6.13 -25.94 5.32
C TRP A 157 -6.26 -26.87 6.52
N PRO A 158 -6.82 -28.08 6.34
CA PRO A 158 -6.76 -29.10 7.38
C PRO A 158 -5.30 -29.45 7.71
N ASN A 159 -5.01 -29.70 8.98
CA ASN A 159 -3.74 -30.31 9.40
C ASN A 159 -3.67 -31.78 8.91
N SER A 160 -2.51 -32.42 9.11
CA SER A 160 -2.27 -33.80 8.65
C SER A 160 -3.25 -34.82 9.23
N THR A 161 -3.69 -34.63 10.47
CA THR A 161 -4.68 -35.46 11.18
C THR A 161 -6.13 -35.10 10.87
N LYS A 162 -6.38 -34.04 10.09
CA LYS A 162 -7.70 -33.53 9.68
C LYS A 162 -8.63 -33.16 10.84
N ASP A 163 -8.08 -32.87 12.02
CA ASP A 163 -8.81 -32.50 13.23
C ASP A 163 -8.54 -31.03 13.66
N ASP A 164 -7.57 -30.36 13.02
CA ASP A 164 -7.25 -28.95 13.26
C ASP A 164 -6.92 -28.19 11.98
N VAL A 165 -6.66 -26.88 12.12
CA VAL A 165 -6.48 -25.95 11.00
C VAL A 165 -5.11 -25.27 11.04
N HIS A 166 -4.41 -25.39 9.92
CA HIS A 166 -3.15 -24.72 9.65
C HIS A 166 -3.32 -23.62 8.60
N VAL A 167 -2.40 -22.66 8.64
CA VAL A 167 -2.21 -21.65 7.61
C VAL A 167 -0.95 -22.00 6.82
N LEU A 168 -1.11 -22.21 5.52
CA LEU A 168 0.00 -22.48 4.60
C LEU A 168 -0.38 -22.19 3.15
N HIS A 169 0.61 -22.06 2.27
CA HIS A 169 0.35 -22.04 0.84
C HIS A 169 0.19 -23.47 0.33
N GLY A 170 -1.05 -23.84 -0.01
CA GLY A 170 -1.41 -25.21 -0.35
C GLY A 170 -0.65 -25.76 -1.55
N ARG A 171 -0.43 -27.09 -1.55
CA ARG A 171 0.28 -27.82 -2.62
C ARG A 171 1.71 -27.31 -2.87
N THR A 172 2.35 -26.75 -1.85
CA THR A 172 3.75 -26.33 -1.87
C THR A 172 4.53 -26.91 -0.69
N LEU A 173 5.82 -26.61 -0.59
CA LEU A 173 6.71 -27.06 0.48
C LEU A 173 6.81 -26.04 1.63
N THR A 174 5.89 -25.08 1.72
CA THR A 174 5.91 -24.12 2.82
C THR A 174 5.56 -24.78 4.16
N THR A 175 6.36 -24.53 5.20
CA THR A 175 6.10 -25.04 6.55
C THR A 175 4.87 -24.34 7.15
N PRO A 176 3.86 -25.06 7.65
CA PRO A 176 2.61 -24.46 8.14
C PRO A 176 2.77 -23.74 9.49
N VAL A 177 1.80 -22.87 9.80
CA VAL A 177 1.62 -22.25 11.13
C VAL A 177 0.18 -22.49 11.63
N GLU A 178 0.00 -22.69 12.93
CA GLU A 178 -1.34 -22.86 13.51
C GLU A 178 -2.21 -21.61 13.32
N LEU A 179 -3.47 -21.80 12.89
CA LEU A 179 -4.40 -20.69 12.68
C LEU A 179 -4.58 -19.84 13.96
N ILE A 180 -4.71 -20.49 15.12
CA ILE A 180 -4.93 -19.80 16.40
C ILE A 180 -3.78 -18.85 16.75
N LYS A 181 -2.54 -19.17 16.34
CA LYS A 181 -1.39 -18.29 16.54
C LYS A 181 -1.54 -17.01 15.71
N CYS A 182 -1.90 -17.14 14.44
CA CYS A 182 -2.17 -15.99 13.56
C CYS A 182 -3.31 -15.12 14.10
N LEU A 183 -4.43 -15.73 14.52
CA LEU A 183 -5.59 -14.99 15.05
C LEU A 183 -5.25 -14.20 16.32
N LYS A 184 -4.46 -14.79 17.25
CA LYS A 184 -3.98 -14.10 18.46
C LYS A 184 -3.10 -12.91 18.12
N SER A 185 -2.14 -13.08 17.22
CA SER A 185 -1.25 -11.99 16.78
C SER A 185 -2.01 -10.88 16.05
N ILE A 186 -3.05 -11.21 15.28
CA ILE A 186 -3.96 -10.21 14.69
C ILE A 186 -4.70 -9.45 15.79
N LYS A 187 -5.30 -10.15 16.78
CA LYS A 187 -6.02 -9.51 17.89
C LYS A 187 -5.16 -8.49 18.63
N GLU A 188 -3.90 -8.83 18.89
CA GLU A 188 -2.97 -7.97 19.63
C GLU A 188 -2.54 -6.73 18.84
N HIS A 189 -2.35 -6.88 17.51
CA HIS A 189 -1.70 -5.83 16.71
C HIS A 189 -2.62 -5.13 15.70
N ALA A 190 -3.87 -5.59 15.52
CA ALA A 190 -4.80 -5.09 14.51
C ALA A 190 -4.88 -3.55 14.51
N PHE A 191 -4.94 -2.95 15.70
CA PHE A 191 -5.17 -1.51 15.85
C PHE A 191 -3.95 -0.73 16.34
N SER A 192 -2.75 -1.31 16.24
CA SER A 192 -1.50 -0.68 16.71
C SER A 192 -1.10 0.56 15.91
N ALA A 193 -1.34 0.56 14.60
CA ALA A 193 -0.99 1.67 13.71
C ALA A 193 -2.21 2.55 13.33
N SER A 194 -3.44 2.04 13.52
CA SER A 194 -4.66 2.70 13.05
C SER A 194 -5.89 2.18 13.80
N PRO A 195 -6.86 3.03 14.18
CA PRO A 195 -8.10 2.60 14.82
C PRO A 195 -9.10 1.99 13.83
N TYR A 196 -8.88 2.15 12.52
CA TYR A 196 -9.80 1.70 11.47
C TYR A 196 -9.78 0.18 11.30
N PRO A 197 -10.86 -0.41 10.76
CA PRO A 197 -11.06 -1.85 10.75
C PRO A 197 -9.92 -2.64 10.10
N VAL A 198 -9.80 -3.91 10.49
CA VAL A 198 -8.96 -4.90 9.80
C VAL A 198 -9.84 -5.96 9.15
N VAL A 199 -9.62 -6.21 7.87
CA VAL A 199 -10.27 -7.28 7.11
C VAL A 199 -9.35 -8.50 7.07
N ILE A 200 -9.85 -9.66 7.47
CA ILE A 200 -9.19 -10.95 7.28
C ILE A 200 -9.83 -11.62 6.07
N THR A 201 -9.06 -11.81 5.01
CA THR A 201 -9.49 -12.61 3.87
C THR A 201 -9.07 -14.05 4.09
N LEU A 202 -10.06 -14.96 4.15
CA LEU A 202 -9.80 -16.39 4.31
C LEU A 202 -9.90 -17.07 2.95
N GLU A 203 -8.84 -17.74 2.54
CA GLU A 203 -8.89 -18.72 1.46
C GLU A 203 -9.17 -20.10 2.05
N ASP A 204 -10.43 -20.51 1.93
CA ASP A 204 -10.98 -21.65 2.66
C ASP A 204 -10.92 -22.96 1.86
N HIS A 205 -10.16 -23.93 2.38
CA HIS A 205 -10.01 -25.29 1.86
C HIS A 205 -10.49 -26.36 2.88
N LEU A 206 -11.38 -25.98 3.79
CA LEU A 206 -11.82 -26.80 4.91
C LEU A 206 -13.10 -27.59 4.63
N THR A 207 -13.29 -28.66 5.41
CA THR A 207 -14.58 -29.36 5.51
C THR A 207 -15.57 -28.57 6.39
N PRO A 208 -16.88 -28.84 6.30
CA PRO A 208 -17.88 -28.15 7.13
C PRO A 208 -17.64 -28.22 8.65
N ASP A 209 -17.12 -29.34 9.15
CA ASP A 209 -16.79 -29.49 10.57
C ASP A 209 -15.62 -28.60 10.98
N LEU A 210 -14.58 -28.51 10.14
CA LEU A 210 -13.45 -27.61 10.38
C LEU A 210 -13.85 -26.14 10.20
N GLN A 211 -14.77 -25.80 9.29
CA GLN A 211 -15.35 -24.46 9.18
C GLN A 211 -16.08 -24.07 10.46
N ALA A 212 -16.85 -24.98 11.07
CA ALA A 212 -17.49 -24.74 12.36
C ALA A 212 -16.44 -24.52 13.47
N LYS A 213 -15.34 -25.28 13.45
CA LYS A 213 -14.21 -25.08 14.37
C LYS A 213 -13.56 -23.71 14.19
N VAL A 214 -13.31 -23.27 12.95
CA VAL A 214 -12.79 -21.92 12.66
C VAL A 214 -13.76 -20.85 13.13
N ALA A 215 -15.06 -21.03 12.91
CA ALA A 215 -16.07 -20.08 13.38
C ALA A 215 -16.00 -19.90 14.90
N GLN A 216 -15.82 -20.99 15.63
CA GLN A 216 -15.62 -20.97 17.08
C GLN A 216 -14.31 -20.26 17.46
N MET A 217 -13.18 -20.60 16.82
CA MET A 217 -11.87 -19.97 17.09
C MET A 217 -11.91 -18.45 16.86
N VAL A 218 -12.48 -18.00 15.74
CA VAL A 218 -12.61 -16.59 15.36
C VAL A 218 -13.49 -15.85 16.37
N THR A 219 -14.66 -16.42 16.70
CA THR A 219 -15.60 -15.83 17.66
C THR A 219 -14.99 -15.72 19.06
N GLN A 220 -14.32 -16.78 19.55
CA GLN A 220 -13.67 -16.78 20.86
C GLN A 220 -12.46 -15.84 20.91
N THR A 221 -11.68 -15.77 19.83
CA THR A 221 -10.48 -14.93 19.80
C THR A 221 -10.85 -13.46 19.78
N PHE A 222 -11.70 -13.03 18.85
CA PHE A 222 -11.99 -11.61 18.67
C PHE A 222 -13.13 -11.11 19.55
N GLY A 223 -14.09 -11.96 19.94
CA GLY A 223 -15.21 -11.57 20.79
C GLY A 223 -15.90 -10.31 20.27
N LYS A 224 -15.95 -9.26 21.10
CA LYS A 224 -16.55 -7.97 20.73
C LYS A 224 -15.82 -7.23 19.60
N MET A 225 -14.57 -7.57 19.28
CA MET A 225 -13.88 -6.97 18.13
C MET A 225 -14.45 -7.49 16.81
N LEU A 226 -15.04 -8.68 16.77
CA LEU A 226 -15.59 -9.24 15.55
C LEU A 226 -16.83 -8.46 15.11
N PHE A 227 -16.88 -8.07 13.84
CA PHE A 227 -18.07 -7.55 13.20
C PHE A 227 -18.77 -8.69 12.45
N CYS A 228 -20.02 -8.94 12.81
CA CYS A 228 -20.93 -9.83 12.10
C CYS A 228 -22.08 -8.98 11.53
N PRO A 229 -22.45 -9.13 10.25
CA PRO A 229 -23.54 -8.38 9.66
C PRO A 229 -24.91 -8.83 10.19
N ASP A 230 -25.85 -7.90 10.34
CA ASP A 230 -27.24 -8.20 10.79
C ASP A 230 -28.08 -8.93 9.71
N SER A 231 -27.67 -8.81 8.44
CA SER A 231 -28.36 -9.36 7.27
C SER A 231 -27.36 -10.11 6.39
N GLU A 232 -27.85 -11.16 5.71
CA GLU A 232 -27.02 -11.98 4.82
C GLU A 232 -26.53 -11.22 3.57
N CYS A 233 -27.26 -10.19 3.12
CA CYS A 233 -26.89 -9.36 2.00
C CYS A 233 -26.90 -7.89 2.42
N LEU A 234 -25.75 -7.24 2.29
CA LEU A 234 -25.61 -5.81 2.52
C LEU A 234 -25.95 -5.06 1.22
N LYS A 235 -26.83 -4.05 1.32
CA LYS A 235 -27.12 -3.14 0.21
C LYS A 235 -25.97 -2.18 -0.06
N GLU A 236 -25.23 -1.85 1.00
CA GLU A 236 -24.11 -0.92 1.03
C GLU A 236 -23.09 -1.41 2.08
N LEU A 237 -21.81 -1.17 1.83
CA LEU A 237 -20.76 -1.54 2.78
C LEU A 237 -20.75 -0.58 3.97
N PRO A 238 -20.50 -1.05 5.20
CA PRO A 238 -20.36 -0.14 6.33
C PRO A 238 -19.14 0.77 6.15
N THR A 239 -19.08 1.83 6.95
CA THR A 239 -18.05 2.87 6.83
C THR A 239 -16.84 2.55 7.71
N PRO A 240 -15.62 3.01 7.37
CA PRO A 240 -14.46 2.87 8.24
C PRO A 240 -14.71 3.42 9.66
N GLU A 241 -15.38 4.57 9.77
CA GLU A 241 -15.68 5.22 11.05
C GLU A 241 -16.58 4.37 11.96
N LYS A 242 -17.66 3.78 11.42
CA LYS A 242 -18.57 2.89 12.17
C LYS A 242 -17.90 1.60 12.61
N LEU A 243 -16.85 1.19 11.89
CA LEU A 243 -16.14 -0.08 12.09
C LEU A 243 -14.80 0.10 12.84
N LYS A 244 -14.57 1.25 13.49
CA LYS A 244 -13.39 1.44 14.34
C LYS A 244 -13.26 0.31 15.36
N TYR A 245 -12.04 -0.21 15.50
CA TYR A 245 -11.67 -1.33 16.37
C TYR A 245 -12.42 -2.64 16.07
N ARG A 246 -12.92 -2.82 14.83
CA ARG A 246 -13.55 -4.06 14.39
C ARG A 246 -12.69 -4.90 13.45
N ILE A 247 -12.86 -6.21 13.56
CA ILE A 247 -12.32 -7.24 12.66
C ILE A 247 -13.44 -7.74 11.76
N ILE A 248 -13.18 -7.82 10.46
CA ILE A 248 -14.15 -8.18 9.43
C ILE A 248 -13.68 -9.43 8.71
N ILE A 249 -14.53 -10.45 8.56
CA ILE A 249 -14.19 -11.65 7.79
C ILE A 249 -14.71 -11.49 6.36
N SER A 250 -13.85 -11.81 5.39
CA SER A 250 -14.19 -11.80 3.97
C SER A 250 -13.75 -13.10 3.28
N THR A 251 -14.71 -13.93 2.91
CA THR A 251 -14.46 -15.21 2.24
C THR A 251 -15.63 -15.61 1.34
N LYS A 252 -15.51 -16.74 0.64
CA LYS A 252 -16.60 -17.31 -0.13
C LYS A 252 -17.60 -17.98 0.83
N PRO A 253 -18.92 -17.84 0.59
CA PRO A 253 -19.89 -18.65 1.31
C PRO A 253 -19.65 -20.17 1.10
N PRO A 254 -19.98 -21.03 2.08
CA PRO A 254 -19.86 -22.50 1.95
C PRO A 254 -20.60 -23.06 0.72
N LYS A 255 -20.09 -24.16 0.15
CA LYS A 255 -20.60 -24.74 -1.10
C LYS A 255 -22.04 -25.23 -0.99
N GLU A 256 -22.37 -25.90 0.11
CA GLU A 256 -23.71 -26.45 0.37
C GLU A 256 -24.77 -25.33 0.36
N TYR A 257 -24.37 -24.12 0.76
CA TYR A 257 -25.22 -22.94 0.68
C TYR A 257 -25.37 -22.40 -0.74
N LEU A 258 -24.29 -22.35 -1.53
CA LEU A 258 -24.34 -21.94 -2.93
C LEU A 258 -25.24 -22.87 -3.75
N GLU A 259 -25.20 -24.17 -3.46
CA GLU A 259 -26.08 -25.17 -4.03
C GLU A 259 -27.54 -24.94 -3.60
N ALA A 260 -27.81 -24.72 -2.31
CA ALA A 260 -29.16 -24.41 -1.83
C ALA A 260 -29.74 -23.10 -2.41
N GLU A 261 -28.93 -22.04 -2.53
CA GLU A 261 -29.32 -20.80 -3.22
C GLU A 261 -29.58 -21.03 -4.70
N SER A 262 -28.73 -21.81 -5.36
CA SER A 262 -28.91 -22.15 -6.77
C SER A 262 -30.16 -22.99 -7.00
N ASN A 263 -30.49 -23.90 -6.08
CA ASN A 263 -31.70 -24.72 -6.12
C ASN A 263 -32.95 -23.88 -5.87
N LYS A 264 -32.90 -22.91 -4.94
CA LYS A 264 -33.97 -21.89 -4.78
C LYS A 264 -34.16 -21.04 -6.04
N ARG A 265 -33.08 -20.68 -6.74
CA ARG A 265 -33.16 -19.93 -8.01
C ARG A 265 -33.62 -20.80 -9.19
N LYS A 266 -33.22 -22.07 -9.24
CA LYS A 266 -33.69 -23.07 -10.24
C LYS A 266 -35.17 -23.41 -10.06
N MET A 267 -35.66 -23.45 -8.81
CA MET A 267 -37.09 -23.58 -8.53
C MET A 267 -37.91 -22.38 -9.07
N ASN A 268 -37.27 -21.21 -9.22
CA ASN A 268 -37.87 -20.00 -9.76
C ASN A 268 -37.56 -19.75 -11.25
N ASN A 269 -36.72 -20.56 -11.91
CA ASN A 269 -36.42 -20.47 -13.33
C ASN A 269 -36.04 -21.84 -13.88
N SER A 270 -36.97 -22.43 -14.65
CA SER A 270 -36.81 -23.68 -15.37
C SER A 270 -35.81 -23.52 -16.53
N HIS A 271 -34.54 -23.91 -16.35
CA HIS A 271 -33.71 -24.50 -17.41
C HIS A 271 -32.50 -25.23 -16.79
N ASN A 272 -32.34 -26.51 -17.16
CA ASN A 272 -31.31 -27.42 -16.65
C ASN A 272 -30.04 -27.39 -17.52
N VAL A 273 -28.89 -27.22 -16.89
CA VAL A 273 -27.59 -27.73 -17.37
C VAL A 273 -26.84 -28.30 -16.16
N LYS A 274 -26.27 -29.50 -16.31
CA LYS A 274 -25.40 -30.17 -15.33
C LYS A 274 -23.97 -29.65 -15.51
N GLU A 275 -23.29 -29.32 -14.41
CA GLU A 275 -21.87 -28.93 -14.38
C GLU A 275 -21.07 -29.89 -13.49
N SER A 276 -19.85 -30.21 -13.92
CA SER A 276 -18.83 -31.00 -13.22
C SER A 276 -17.86 -30.04 -12.51
N ASP A 277 -17.59 -30.28 -11.23
CA ASP A 277 -16.95 -29.32 -10.32
C ASP A 277 -15.51 -29.76 -9.99
N ASP A 278 -14.53 -29.29 -10.78
CA ASP A 278 -13.10 -29.47 -10.48
C ASP A 278 -12.54 -28.20 -9.81
N ASP A 279 -12.40 -28.25 -8.48
CA ASP A 279 -11.89 -27.17 -7.66
C ASP A 279 -10.36 -27.10 -7.65
N VAL A 280 -9.84 -26.12 -8.39
CA VAL A 280 -8.50 -25.56 -8.17
C VAL A 280 -8.60 -24.04 -8.22
N TRP A 281 -8.44 -23.39 -7.06
CA TRP A 281 -8.09 -21.98 -7.00
C TRP A 281 -6.75 -21.80 -7.74
N GLY A 282 -6.78 -21.23 -8.94
CA GLY A 282 -5.62 -21.11 -9.81
C GLY A 282 -5.81 -21.55 -11.26
N LYS A 283 -6.92 -22.20 -11.63
CA LYS A 283 -7.27 -22.30 -13.07
C LYS A 283 -7.93 -21.00 -13.52
N GLU A 284 -7.41 -20.43 -14.60
CA GLU A 284 -8.07 -19.35 -15.35
C GLU A 284 -9.50 -19.78 -15.69
N PRO A 285 -10.47 -18.85 -15.79
CA PRO A 285 -11.75 -19.18 -16.39
C PRO A 285 -11.47 -19.78 -17.77
N ALA A 286 -11.90 -21.02 -17.97
CA ALA A 286 -11.91 -21.65 -19.28
C ALA A 286 -12.96 -20.92 -20.12
N GLU A 287 -12.57 -19.79 -20.69
CA GLU A 287 -13.22 -18.98 -21.74
C GLU A 287 -12.44 -17.67 -21.91
N LEU A 288 -11.12 -17.76 -22.16
CA LEU A 288 -10.26 -16.61 -22.47
C LEU A 288 -9.66 -16.65 -23.89
N THR A 289 -10.15 -17.53 -24.75
CA THR A 289 -9.88 -17.49 -26.19
C THR A 289 -11.01 -16.76 -26.88
N VAL A 290 -10.70 -15.58 -27.42
CA VAL A 290 -11.53 -14.95 -28.45
C VAL A 290 -11.45 -15.82 -29.70
N ASP A 291 -12.59 -16.03 -30.34
CA ASP A 291 -12.79 -16.77 -31.58
C ASP A 291 -11.64 -16.56 -32.58
N GLN A 292 -10.88 -17.61 -32.84
CA GLN A 292 -10.17 -17.83 -34.10
C GLN A 292 -10.45 -19.26 -34.52
N GLU A 293 -11.25 -19.40 -35.57
CA GLU A 293 -11.29 -20.59 -36.41
C GLU A 293 -9.87 -20.85 -36.92
N ASP A 294 -9.32 -22.04 -36.65
CA ASP A 294 -8.36 -22.69 -37.54
C ASP A 294 -8.25 -24.19 -37.21
N GLU A 295 -8.05 -24.96 -38.28
CA GLU A 295 -8.38 -26.37 -38.42
C GLU A 295 -7.46 -27.37 -37.68
N LYS A 296 -8.10 -28.51 -37.35
CA LYS A 296 -7.62 -29.84 -36.93
C LYS A 296 -6.12 -30.20 -36.99
N THR A 297 -5.68 -31.02 -36.03
CA THR A 297 -5.23 -32.41 -36.32
C THR A 297 -5.11 -33.27 -35.04
N ASP A 298 -5.63 -34.50 -35.14
CA ASP A 298 -5.70 -35.56 -34.13
C ASP A 298 -4.34 -36.15 -33.73
N SER A 299 -4.23 -36.63 -32.48
CA SER A 299 -3.76 -38.00 -32.19
C SER A 299 -3.96 -38.39 -30.70
N ASP A 300 -4.84 -39.37 -30.50
CA ASP A 300 -4.84 -40.51 -29.55
C ASP A 300 -3.92 -40.50 -28.30
N ALA A 301 -4.48 -40.80 -27.13
CA ALA A 301 -4.60 -42.19 -26.64
C ALA A 301 -5.07 -42.23 -25.16
N SER A 302 -5.92 -43.21 -24.92
CA SER A 302 -6.62 -43.63 -23.70
C SER A 302 -5.73 -43.94 -22.48
N GLU A 303 -6.33 -43.87 -21.28
CA GLU A 303 -6.43 -45.05 -20.40
C GLU A 303 -7.59 -44.92 -19.40
N ASN A 304 -8.44 -45.95 -19.38
CA ASN A 304 -9.57 -46.19 -18.49
C ASN A 304 -9.11 -46.38 -17.03
N ASN A 305 -9.97 -46.06 -16.07
CA ASN A 305 -10.36 -47.03 -15.04
C ASN A 305 -11.73 -46.70 -14.44
N GLN A 306 -12.56 -47.74 -14.42
CA GLN A 306 -13.91 -47.83 -13.87
C GLN A 306 -13.87 -47.85 -12.35
N ASP A 307 -14.81 -47.16 -11.69
CA ASP A 307 -15.17 -47.46 -10.31
C ASP A 307 -16.68 -47.69 -10.18
N ASN A 308 -16.98 -48.79 -9.50
CA ASN A 308 -18.28 -49.43 -9.32
C ASN A 308 -19.20 -48.62 -8.40
N GLU A 309 -20.48 -48.54 -8.78
CA GLU A 309 -21.57 -48.15 -7.89
C GLU A 309 -21.93 -49.32 -6.96
N GLU A 310 -21.72 -49.16 -5.65
CA GLU A 310 -22.47 -49.91 -4.64
C GLU A 310 -23.29 -48.92 -3.80
N THR A 311 -24.60 -48.98 -4.02
CA THR A 311 -25.64 -48.37 -3.21
C THR A 311 -25.78 -49.14 -1.90
N ASP A 312 -25.58 -48.47 -0.76
CA ASP A 312 -26.14 -48.94 0.50
C ASP A 312 -26.94 -47.83 1.16
N ALA A 313 -28.20 -48.17 1.48
CA ALA A 313 -29.21 -47.27 1.98
C ALA A 313 -29.30 -47.45 3.51
N CYS A 314 -29.09 -46.36 4.27
CA CYS A 314 -29.47 -46.29 5.67
C CYS A 314 -29.98 -44.88 6.02
N GLU A 315 -30.99 -44.87 6.89
CA GLU A 315 -32.01 -43.85 7.18
C GLU A 315 -31.53 -42.47 7.70
N PRO A 316 -32.40 -41.44 7.63
CA PRO A 316 -32.02 -40.05 7.88
C PRO A 316 -32.08 -39.70 9.38
N GLU A 317 -30.93 -39.75 10.07
CA GLU A 317 -30.78 -39.03 11.33
C GLU A 317 -30.53 -37.54 11.08
N VAL A 318 -31.34 -36.73 11.76
CA VAL A 318 -31.44 -35.28 11.69
C VAL A 318 -30.09 -34.59 12.00
N ARG A 319 -29.28 -34.33 10.97
CA ARG A 319 -28.19 -33.36 11.02
C ARG A 319 -28.76 -31.95 10.85
N LEU A 320 -29.29 -31.37 11.93
CA LEU A 320 -29.51 -29.93 12.02
C LEU A 320 -28.14 -29.20 12.05
N SER A 321 -27.60 -28.99 10.84
CA SER A 321 -26.91 -27.78 10.35
C SER A 321 -26.02 -27.03 11.36
N ARG A 322 -24.73 -27.42 11.47
CA ARG A 322 -23.65 -26.66 12.16
C ARG A 322 -22.87 -25.71 11.24
N ALA A 323 -23.04 -25.83 9.91
CA ALA A 323 -22.55 -24.89 8.90
C ALA A 323 -23.07 -23.42 8.97
N PRO A 324 -24.17 -23.05 9.67
CA PRO A 324 -24.63 -21.67 9.72
C PRO A 324 -23.62 -20.73 10.37
N ALA A 325 -22.94 -21.16 11.44
CA ALA A 325 -22.12 -20.27 12.26
C ALA A 325 -21.00 -19.59 11.48
N TYR A 326 -20.30 -20.32 10.61
CA TYR A 326 -19.21 -19.79 9.77
C TYR A 326 -19.72 -18.74 8.78
N LYS A 327 -20.86 -18.98 8.13
CA LYS A 327 -21.50 -18.03 7.20
C LYS A 327 -21.86 -16.71 7.88
N HIS A 328 -22.37 -16.74 9.12
CA HIS A 328 -22.77 -15.54 9.86
C HIS A 328 -21.59 -14.62 10.20
N LEU A 329 -20.34 -15.11 10.11
CA LEU A 329 -19.15 -14.27 10.30
C LEU A 329 -18.78 -13.48 9.04
N ILE A 330 -19.26 -13.90 7.86
CA ILE A 330 -18.84 -13.35 6.58
C ILE A 330 -19.56 -12.03 6.32
N ALA A 331 -18.85 -10.93 6.52
CA ALA A 331 -19.35 -9.58 6.28
C ALA A 331 -19.18 -9.13 4.82
N ILE A 332 -18.10 -9.56 4.15
CA ILE A 332 -17.83 -9.21 2.74
C ILE A 332 -17.74 -10.49 1.93
N HIS A 333 -18.80 -10.79 1.18
CA HIS A 333 -18.91 -12.03 0.41
C HIS A 333 -18.04 -11.98 -0.83
N ALA A 334 -17.13 -12.93 -0.95
CA ALA A 334 -16.37 -13.17 -2.17
C ALA A 334 -17.26 -13.93 -3.17
N GLY A 335 -17.50 -13.33 -4.34
CA GLY A 335 -18.22 -13.97 -5.43
C GLY A 335 -17.26 -14.55 -6.47
N LYS A 336 -17.60 -15.73 -7.02
CA LYS A 336 -17.16 -16.14 -8.35
C LYS A 336 -18.27 -15.74 -9.34
N PRO A 337 -17.98 -15.03 -10.44
CA PRO A 337 -18.95 -14.87 -11.52
C PRO A 337 -19.36 -16.26 -12.02
N LYS A 338 -20.67 -16.51 -12.15
CA LYS A 338 -21.16 -17.57 -13.03
C LYS A 338 -21.33 -16.91 -14.40
N GLY A 339 -20.53 -17.32 -15.39
CA GLY A 339 -20.42 -16.68 -16.71
C GLY A 339 -19.18 -15.80 -16.89
N GLY A 340 -19.02 -15.22 -18.08
CA GLY A 340 -17.86 -14.41 -18.47
C GLY A 340 -17.67 -13.11 -17.67
N LEU A 341 -16.55 -12.42 -17.92
CA LEU A 341 -16.13 -11.22 -17.19
C LEU A 341 -17.21 -10.12 -17.09
N LYS A 342 -18.01 -9.95 -18.15
CA LYS A 342 -19.09 -8.95 -18.19
C LYS A 342 -20.17 -9.19 -17.12
N GLU A 343 -20.56 -10.45 -16.90
CA GLU A 343 -21.50 -10.80 -15.81
C GLU A 343 -20.84 -10.66 -14.43
N GLY A 344 -19.53 -10.93 -14.34
CA GLY A 344 -18.73 -10.69 -13.14
C GLY A 344 -18.64 -9.22 -12.73
N LEU A 345 -18.68 -8.30 -13.70
CA LEU A 345 -18.62 -6.86 -13.48
C LEU A 345 -20.02 -6.21 -13.37
N LYS A 346 -21.09 -6.98 -13.49
CA LYS A 346 -22.46 -6.47 -13.30
C LYS A 346 -22.66 -5.94 -11.89
N VAL A 347 -23.29 -4.77 -11.78
CA VAL A 347 -23.61 -4.11 -10.52
C VAL A 347 -25.04 -4.41 -10.15
N GLU A 348 -25.26 -5.03 -8.98
CA GLU A 348 -26.59 -5.29 -8.45
C GLU A 348 -27.05 -4.15 -7.51
N PRO A 349 -28.25 -3.56 -7.72
CA PRO A 349 -28.72 -2.40 -6.94
C PRO A 349 -28.92 -2.64 -5.44
N ASP A 350 -29.16 -3.88 -5.00
CA ASP A 350 -29.43 -4.21 -3.59
C ASP A 350 -28.39 -5.14 -2.97
N LYS A 351 -27.27 -5.38 -3.65
CA LYS A 351 -26.25 -6.33 -3.20
C LYS A 351 -24.84 -5.84 -3.49
N VAL A 352 -24.02 -5.74 -2.45
CA VAL A 352 -22.57 -5.57 -2.58
C VAL A 352 -21.88 -6.93 -2.60
N ARG A 353 -20.80 -7.04 -3.38
CA ARG A 353 -19.96 -8.23 -3.43
C ARG A 353 -18.49 -7.85 -3.57
N ARG A 354 -17.62 -8.82 -3.32
CA ARG A 354 -16.20 -8.74 -3.64
C ARG A 354 -15.88 -9.65 -4.83
N LEU A 355 -15.22 -9.11 -5.85
CA LEU A 355 -14.60 -9.87 -6.93
C LEU A 355 -13.09 -9.92 -6.72
N SER A 356 -12.45 -11.05 -7.02
CA SER A 356 -10.99 -11.20 -7.01
C SER A 356 -10.49 -11.49 -8.42
N LEU A 357 -9.49 -10.75 -8.90
CA LEU A 357 -8.82 -10.98 -10.19
C LEU A 357 -7.31 -11.08 -10.00
N SER A 358 -6.65 -11.95 -10.77
CA SER A 358 -5.19 -11.90 -10.88
C SER A 358 -4.76 -10.62 -11.61
N GLU A 359 -3.50 -10.22 -11.46
CA GLU A 359 -2.96 -9.08 -12.20
C GLU A 359 -3.15 -9.21 -13.73
N GLN A 360 -3.04 -10.42 -14.27
CA GLN A 360 -3.20 -10.69 -15.71
C GLN A 360 -4.67 -10.60 -16.14
N ALA A 361 -5.58 -11.11 -15.31
CA ALA A 361 -7.01 -10.99 -15.56
C ALA A 361 -7.47 -9.53 -15.50
N LEU A 362 -6.90 -8.72 -14.59
CA LEU A 362 -7.12 -7.29 -14.55
C LEU A 362 -6.62 -6.60 -15.82
N GLU A 363 -5.39 -6.89 -16.27
CA GLU A 363 -4.86 -6.32 -17.52
C GLU A 363 -5.80 -6.59 -18.70
N LYS A 364 -6.23 -7.85 -18.89
CA LYS A 364 -7.23 -8.22 -19.90
C LYS A 364 -8.55 -7.45 -19.71
N ALA A 365 -9.08 -7.39 -18.48
CA ALA A 365 -10.34 -6.72 -18.18
C ALA A 365 -10.31 -5.21 -18.44
N THR A 366 -9.19 -4.54 -18.14
CA THR A 366 -9.04 -3.10 -18.37
C THR A 366 -8.85 -2.76 -19.85
N MET A 367 -8.36 -3.71 -20.65
CA MET A 367 -8.25 -3.55 -22.09
C MET A 367 -9.62 -3.54 -22.77
N SER A 368 -10.50 -4.48 -22.43
CA SER A 368 -11.82 -4.66 -23.07
C SER A 368 -12.98 -3.99 -22.35
N HIS A 369 -12.94 -3.87 -21.03
CA HIS A 369 -14.07 -3.48 -20.17
C HIS A 369 -13.71 -2.41 -19.12
N GLY A 370 -12.71 -1.54 -19.38
CA GLY A 370 -12.17 -0.61 -18.37
C GLY A 370 -13.22 0.25 -17.66
N THR A 371 -14.20 0.81 -18.37
CA THR A 371 -15.28 1.61 -17.75
C THR A 371 -16.25 0.75 -16.93
N ASP A 372 -16.47 -0.51 -17.30
CA ASP A 372 -17.28 -1.44 -16.50
C ASP A 372 -16.57 -1.80 -15.20
N VAL A 373 -15.24 -1.92 -15.21
CA VAL A 373 -14.44 -2.11 -14.00
C VAL A 373 -14.58 -0.89 -13.06
N VAL A 374 -14.47 0.33 -13.59
CA VAL A 374 -14.68 1.56 -12.79
C VAL A 374 -16.10 1.59 -12.20
N ARG A 375 -17.12 1.28 -13.00
CA ARG A 375 -18.51 1.25 -12.53
C ARG A 375 -18.72 0.19 -11.44
N PHE A 376 -18.08 -0.97 -11.58
CA PHE A 376 -18.13 -2.03 -10.58
C PHE A 376 -17.56 -1.56 -9.24
N THR A 377 -16.39 -0.90 -9.25
CA THR A 377 -15.68 -0.47 -8.04
C THR A 377 -16.30 0.74 -7.34
N GLN A 378 -17.27 1.43 -7.94
CA GLN A 378 -18.03 2.49 -7.25
C GLN A 378 -18.86 1.94 -6.08
N LYS A 379 -19.33 0.70 -6.18
CA LYS A 379 -20.19 0.07 -5.15
C LYS A 379 -19.65 -1.21 -4.56
N ASN A 380 -18.90 -1.97 -5.36
CA ASN A 380 -18.37 -3.28 -4.98
C ASN A 380 -16.88 -3.18 -4.65
N ILE A 381 -16.35 -4.23 -4.02
CA ILE A 381 -14.91 -4.35 -3.76
C ILE A 381 -14.27 -5.18 -4.87
N LEU A 382 -13.22 -4.65 -5.47
CA LEU A 382 -12.34 -5.40 -6.36
C LEU A 382 -11.00 -5.66 -5.65
N ARG A 383 -10.67 -6.95 -5.51
CA ARG A 383 -9.37 -7.42 -5.03
C ARG A 383 -8.51 -7.86 -6.19
N ILE A 384 -7.28 -7.37 -6.24
CA ILE A 384 -6.27 -7.77 -7.23
C ILE A 384 -5.15 -8.50 -6.51
N TYR A 385 -4.69 -9.62 -7.05
CA TYR A 385 -3.61 -10.40 -6.44
C TYR A 385 -2.51 -10.78 -7.45
N PRO A 386 -1.26 -11.02 -6.99
CA PRO A 386 -0.16 -11.42 -7.86
C PRO A 386 -0.44 -12.76 -8.57
N LYS A 387 0.04 -12.91 -9.81
CA LYS A 387 -0.07 -14.20 -10.53
C LYS A 387 0.78 -15.29 -9.88
N GLY A 388 0.35 -16.55 -10.04
CA GLY A 388 1.02 -17.71 -9.42
C GLY A 388 2.48 -17.92 -9.86
N THR A 389 2.88 -17.44 -11.05
CA THR A 389 4.27 -17.55 -11.52
C THR A 389 5.26 -16.62 -10.80
N ARG A 390 4.80 -15.74 -9.89
CA ARG A 390 5.66 -14.91 -9.04
C ARG A 390 6.18 -15.68 -7.83
N PHE A 391 6.84 -16.80 -8.07
CA PHE A 391 7.35 -17.70 -7.02
C PHE A 391 8.30 -17.01 -6.03
N ASN A 392 9.05 -16.01 -6.49
CA ASN A 392 9.94 -15.20 -5.67
C ASN A 392 9.25 -14.11 -4.84
N SER A 393 7.91 -14.09 -4.80
CA SER A 393 7.11 -13.09 -4.10
C SER A 393 7.33 -11.66 -4.61
N SER A 394 7.70 -11.49 -5.88
CA SER A 394 7.70 -10.18 -6.53
C SER A 394 6.29 -9.58 -6.61
N ASN A 395 6.21 -8.27 -6.86
CA ASN A 395 4.95 -7.53 -6.96
C ASN A 395 4.74 -6.96 -8.38
N TYR A 396 3.49 -6.63 -8.71
CA TYR A 396 3.06 -6.06 -9.98
C TYR A 396 2.90 -4.54 -9.90
N LYS A 397 2.64 -3.85 -11.01
CA LYS A 397 2.42 -2.39 -11.01
C LYS A 397 1.03 -2.08 -10.41
N PRO A 398 0.93 -1.38 -9.26
CA PRO A 398 -0.36 -1.22 -8.56
C PRO A 398 -1.31 -0.25 -9.28
N LEU A 399 -0.76 0.64 -10.11
CA LEU A 399 -1.51 1.76 -10.69
C LEU A 399 -2.65 1.33 -11.60
N ILE A 400 -2.53 0.18 -12.30
CA ILE A 400 -3.62 -0.34 -13.13
C ILE A 400 -4.87 -0.59 -12.28
N GLY A 401 -4.69 -1.13 -11.07
CA GLY A 401 -5.79 -1.34 -10.11
C GLY A 401 -6.38 -0.02 -9.62
N TRP A 402 -5.55 0.90 -9.11
CA TRP A 402 -6.03 2.17 -8.56
C TRP A 402 -6.69 3.08 -9.59
N MET A 403 -6.18 3.11 -10.83
CA MET A 403 -6.80 3.86 -11.94
C MET A 403 -8.22 3.38 -12.26
N HIS A 404 -8.54 2.12 -11.95
CA HIS A 404 -9.87 1.54 -12.13
C HIS A 404 -10.66 1.43 -10.82
N GLY A 405 -10.20 2.08 -9.75
CA GLY A 405 -10.88 2.15 -8.46
C GLY A 405 -10.77 0.89 -7.60
N ALA A 406 -9.89 -0.06 -7.93
CA ALA A 406 -9.73 -1.29 -7.15
C ALA A 406 -9.24 -0.97 -5.73
N GLN A 407 -10.01 -1.41 -4.73
CA GLN A 407 -9.77 -1.08 -3.32
C GLN A 407 -8.69 -1.95 -2.71
N MET A 408 -8.68 -3.25 -3.03
CA MET A 408 -7.79 -4.24 -2.43
C MET A 408 -6.71 -4.68 -3.42
N VAL A 409 -5.72 -3.83 -3.63
CA VAL A 409 -4.54 -4.14 -4.46
C VAL A 409 -3.53 -4.89 -3.58
N ALA A 410 -3.59 -6.23 -3.58
CA ALA A 410 -2.87 -7.10 -2.65
C ALA A 410 -1.41 -7.31 -3.07
N PHE A 411 -0.49 -7.13 -2.12
CA PHE A 411 0.96 -7.18 -2.34
C PHE A 411 1.65 -8.13 -1.37
N ASN A 412 2.70 -8.80 -1.84
CA ASN A 412 3.64 -9.55 -1.01
C ASN A 412 4.47 -8.55 -0.17
N MET A 413 4.21 -8.49 1.14
CA MET A 413 4.77 -7.48 2.06
C MET A 413 6.14 -7.85 2.63
N GLN A 414 6.54 -9.11 2.53
CA GLN A 414 7.80 -9.66 3.03
C GLN A 414 9.02 -9.28 2.18
N GLY A 415 8.80 -8.83 0.94
CA GLY A 415 9.85 -8.45 0.01
C GLY A 415 10.25 -6.97 0.08
N TYR A 416 10.98 -6.55 -0.94
CA TYR A 416 11.29 -5.16 -1.23
C TYR A 416 11.32 -4.95 -2.75
N GLY A 417 11.14 -3.71 -3.21
CA GLY A 417 11.22 -3.39 -4.62
C GLY A 417 10.38 -2.20 -5.01
N ARG A 418 10.56 -1.74 -6.25
CA ARG A 418 9.94 -0.52 -6.79
C ARG A 418 8.44 -0.45 -6.51
N TYR A 419 7.70 -1.51 -6.84
CA TYR A 419 6.25 -1.48 -6.72
C TYR A 419 5.76 -1.53 -5.27
N LEU A 420 6.44 -2.27 -4.39
CA LEU A 420 6.11 -2.26 -2.97
C LEU A 420 6.38 -0.87 -2.36
N TRP A 421 7.39 -0.14 -2.86
CA TRP A 421 7.62 1.25 -2.50
C TRP A 421 6.53 2.21 -2.98
N LEU A 422 5.91 1.96 -4.14
CA LEU A 422 4.72 2.71 -4.55
C LEU A 422 3.55 2.45 -3.60
N MET A 423 3.36 1.19 -3.21
CA MET A 423 2.35 0.80 -2.23
C MET A 423 2.57 1.51 -0.88
N HIS A 424 3.78 1.45 -0.33
CA HIS A 424 4.13 2.16 0.89
C HIS A 424 3.92 3.68 0.76
N GLY A 425 4.29 4.27 -0.38
CA GLY A 425 4.08 5.70 -0.64
C GLY A 425 2.60 6.09 -0.66
N MET A 426 1.76 5.36 -1.40
CA MET A 426 0.32 5.61 -1.50
C MET A 426 -0.35 5.63 -0.12
N PHE A 427 -0.02 4.65 0.72
CA PHE A 427 -0.65 4.50 2.04
C PHE A 427 0.03 5.29 3.16
N ARG A 428 0.96 6.18 2.84
CA ARG A 428 1.34 7.29 3.73
C ARG A 428 0.33 8.44 3.69
N SER A 429 -0.59 8.44 2.72
CA SER A 429 -1.71 9.38 2.67
C SER A 429 -2.62 9.24 3.88
N ASN A 430 -3.41 10.29 4.15
CA ASN A 430 -4.44 10.29 5.18
C ASN A 430 -3.94 9.85 6.57
N GLY A 431 -2.78 10.39 7.00
CA GLY A 431 -2.15 10.07 8.27
C GLY A 431 -1.63 8.64 8.39
N GLY A 432 -1.45 7.93 7.28
CA GLY A 432 -0.92 6.56 7.30
C GLY A 432 -1.91 5.53 7.85
N CYS A 433 -3.20 5.84 7.90
CA CYS A 433 -4.19 5.03 8.61
C CYS A 433 -4.59 3.74 7.88
N GLY A 434 -4.09 3.54 6.65
CA GLY A 434 -4.34 2.37 5.81
C GLY A 434 -5.60 2.43 4.96
N TYR A 435 -6.36 3.53 5.03
CA TYR A 435 -7.52 3.83 4.21
C TYR A 435 -7.36 5.19 3.52
N VAL A 436 -7.44 5.22 2.20
CA VAL A 436 -7.29 6.44 1.39
C VAL A 436 -8.54 6.61 0.54
N LYS A 437 -9.32 7.67 0.76
CA LYS A 437 -10.53 7.93 -0.01
C LYS A 437 -10.17 8.06 -1.49
N LYS A 438 -10.93 7.40 -2.35
CA LYS A 438 -10.74 7.49 -3.80
C LYS A 438 -11.04 8.91 -4.27
N PRO A 439 -10.46 9.36 -5.41
CA PRO A 439 -10.86 10.59 -6.05
C PRO A 439 -12.33 10.54 -6.50
N ASP A 440 -13.01 11.69 -6.49
CA ASP A 440 -14.43 11.80 -6.84
C ASP A 440 -14.77 11.22 -8.21
N PHE A 441 -13.86 11.34 -9.19
CA PHE A 441 -14.07 10.78 -10.53
C PHE A 441 -14.10 9.23 -10.56
N LEU A 442 -13.60 8.54 -9.54
CA LEU A 442 -13.71 7.08 -9.39
C LEU A 442 -14.90 6.64 -8.51
N MET A 443 -15.65 7.59 -7.95
CA MET A 443 -16.79 7.34 -7.07
C MET A 443 -18.11 7.75 -7.72
N ASN A 444 -18.09 8.81 -8.53
CA ASN A 444 -19.29 9.42 -9.06
C ASN A 444 -19.56 9.03 -10.52
N VAL A 445 -20.85 8.95 -10.86
CA VAL A 445 -21.32 8.84 -12.26
C VAL A 445 -21.67 10.24 -12.75
N ASN A 446 -21.22 10.59 -13.95
CA ASN A 446 -21.55 11.88 -14.57
C ASN A 446 -23.06 11.98 -14.86
N PRO A 447 -23.64 13.19 -14.97
CA PRO A 447 -25.06 13.36 -15.28
C PRO A 447 -25.54 12.67 -16.57
N ASN A 448 -24.63 12.47 -17.53
CA ASN A 448 -24.89 11.76 -18.79
C ASN A 448 -24.76 10.21 -18.67
N GLY A 449 -24.61 9.68 -17.46
CA GLY A 449 -24.46 8.24 -17.20
C GLY A 449 -23.06 7.67 -17.48
N SER A 450 -22.11 8.49 -17.93
CA SER A 450 -20.72 8.06 -18.15
C SER A 450 -19.93 8.00 -16.85
N VAL A 451 -18.91 7.15 -16.82
CA VAL A 451 -17.93 7.06 -15.73
C VAL A 451 -16.55 7.44 -16.25
N PHE A 452 -15.61 7.67 -15.34
CA PHE A 452 -14.23 7.94 -15.69
C PHE A 452 -13.65 6.86 -16.62
N ASN A 453 -13.00 7.29 -17.71
CA ASN A 453 -12.29 6.42 -18.62
C ASN A 453 -10.78 6.59 -18.40
N PRO A 454 -10.09 5.59 -17.82
CA PRO A 454 -8.65 5.69 -17.55
C PRO A 454 -7.75 5.80 -18.78
N LYS A 455 -8.29 5.54 -19.98
CA LYS A 455 -7.59 5.69 -21.26
C LYS A 455 -7.82 7.05 -21.92
N ALA A 456 -8.68 7.90 -21.37
CA ALA A 456 -8.96 9.22 -21.93
C ALA A 456 -7.71 10.11 -21.84
N ASP A 457 -7.52 10.93 -22.87
CA ASP A 457 -6.49 11.97 -22.86
C ASP A 457 -6.98 13.16 -22.04
N LEU A 458 -6.48 13.28 -20.81
CA LEU A 458 -6.93 14.31 -19.86
C LEU A 458 -6.00 15.52 -19.88
N PRO A 459 -6.49 16.77 -19.85
CA PRO A 459 -5.61 17.93 -19.80
C PRO A 459 -4.76 17.95 -18.53
N VAL A 460 -3.67 18.71 -18.55
CA VAL A 460 -2.87 18.95 -17.34
C VAL A 460 -3.76 19.67 -16.31
N LYS A 461 -3.91 19.06 -15.14
CA LYS A 461 -4.73 19.57 -14.03
C LYS A 461 -3.90 20.41 -13.06
N LYS A 462 -2.64 20.04 -12.85
CA LYS A 462 -1.74 20.68 -11.87
C LYS A 462 -0.30 20.55 -12.31
N THR A 463 0.54 21.53 -12.03
CA THR A 463 1.99 21.40 -12.25
C THR A 463 2.71 21.38 -10.91
N LEU A 464 3.54 20.36 -10.68
CA LEU A 464 4.42 20.27 -9.51
C LEU A 464 5.84 20.66 -9.91
N LYS A 465 6.38 21.68 -9.25
CA LYS A 465 7.81 21.99 -9.25
C LYS A 465 8.47 21.39 -8.01
N VAL A 466 9.61 20.74 -8.21
CA VAL A 466 10.41 20.13 -7.16
C VAL A 466 11.83 20.65 -7.27
N LYS A 467 12.29 21.41 -6.28
CA LYS A 467 13.70 21.83 -6.16
C LYS A 467 14.40 20.97 -5.13
N VAL A 468 15.52 20.35 -5.51
CA VAL A 468 16.38 19.56 -4.62
C VAL A 468 17.58 20.42 -4.24
N TYR A 469 17.62 20.92 -3.00
CA TYR A 469 18.70 21.78 -2.55
C TYR A 469 19.94 20.96 -2.22
N THR A 470 19.84 20.13 -1.20
CA THR A 470 20.99 19.43 -0.59
C THR A 470 20.52 18.23 0.22
N GLY A 471 21.44 17.30 0.51
CA GLY A 471 21.22 16.18 1.41
C GLY A 471 22.27 16.10 2.50
N ASP A 472 21.90 15.52 3.64
CA ASP A 472 22.79 15.35 4.79
C ASP A 472 22.40 14.10 5.61
N GLY A 473 23.32 13.65 6.48
CA GLY A 473 23.12 12.59 7.45
C GLY A 473 23.76 11.24 7.09
N TRP A 474 24.26 11.06 5.87
CA TRP A 474 24.91 9.80 5.48
C TRP A 474 26.16 9.52 6.30
N HIS A 475 26.96 10.54 6.60
CA HIS A 475 28.19 10.40 7.39
C HIS A 475 27.93 10.03 8.87
N LEU A 476 26.68 10.16 9.34
CA LEU A 476 26.27 9.79 10.70
C LEU A 476 25.73 8.35 10.75
N ASP A 477 25.06 7.92 9.69
CA ASP A 477 24.39 6.61 9.62
C ASP A 477 25.27 5.53 8.98
N PHE A 478 26.26 5.91 8.18
CA PHE A 478 27.14 5.01 7.45
C PHE A 478 28.60 5.18 7.85
N LYS A 479 29.35 4.09 7.74
CA LYS A 479 30.81 4.14 7.90
C LYS A 479 31.41 4.96 6.77
N GLN A 480 32.53 5.62 7.07
CA GLN A 480 33.25 6.45 6.11
C GLN A 480 33.63 5.72 4.80
N THR A 481 33.82 4.40 4.84
CA THR A 481 34.17 3.57 3.68
C THR A 481 33.01 2.73 3.17
N HIS A 482 31.76 3.14 3.43
CA HIS A 482 30.58 2.36 3.08
C HIS A 482 30.32 2.33 1.58
N PHE A 483 30.40 3.50 0.94
CA PHE A 483 30.20 3.66 -0.50
C PHE A 483 31.53 3.51 -1.23
N ASP A 484 32.52 4.34 -0.85
CA ASP A 484 33.85 4.30 -1.45
C ASP A 484 34.94 3.96 -0.44
N LEU A 485 35.90 3.11 -0.85
CA LEU A 485 37.04 2.74 0.00
C LEU A 485 38.06 3.89 0.17
N TYR A 486 38.09 4.81 -0.78
CA TYR A 486 39.23 5.68 -1.05
C TYR A 486 38.89 7.18 -1.11
N SER A 487 37.60 7.49 -1.20
CA SER A 487 37.02 8.82 -1.35
C SER A 487 35.71 8.94 -0.57
N PRO A 488 35.21 10.16 -0.32
CA PRO A 488 33.80 10.37 -0.06
C PRO A 488 32.93 10.01 -1.29
N PRO A 489 31.60 9.85 -1.10
CA PRO A 489 30.70 9.38 -2.14
C PRO A 489 30.40 10.41 -3.25
N ASP A 490 30.12 9.89 -4.45
CA ASP A 490 29.68 10.65 -5.63
C ASP A 490 28.13 10.68 -5.76
N PHE A 491 27.44 11.43 -4.91
CA PHE A 491 25.97 11.36 -4.87
C PHE A 491 25.24 12.09 -6.01
N TYR A 492 24.17 11.47 -6.52
CA TYR A 492 23.16 12.12 -7.34
C TYR A 492 21.73 11.68 -6.95
N THR A 493 20.76 12.55 -7.22
CA THR A 493 19.34 12.30 -6.89
C THR A 493 18.52 12.08 -8.14
N ARG A 494 17.69 11.03 -8.14
CA ARG A 494 16.65 10.77 -9.14
C ARG A 494 15.30 11.21 -8.58
N VAL A 495 14.59 12.07 -9.30
CA VAL A 495 13.28 12.61 -8.92
C VAL A 495 12.29 12.34 -10.05
N GLY A 496 11.16 11.74 -9.74
CA GLY A 496 10.18 11.39 -10.76
C GLY A 496 8.79 11.14 -10.22
N ILE A 497 7.84 11.03 -11.14
CA ILE A 497 6.44 10.75 -10.86
C ILE A 497 6.15 9.31 -11.27
N ALA A 498 5.52 8.55 -10.37
CA ALA A 498 4.79 7.35 -10.71
C ALA A 498 3.30 7.67 -10.62
N GLY A 499 2.56 7.48 -11.71
CA GLY A 499 1.15 7.83 -11.80
C GLY A 499 0.53 7.22 -13.05
N VAL A 500 -0.54 7.83 -13.54
CA VAL A 500 -1.07 7.46 -14.84
C VAL A 500 0.03 7.49 -15.92
N PRO A 501 -0.03 6.66 -16.97
CA PRO A 501 1.06 6.55 -17.94
C PRO A 501 1.53 7.89 -18.52
N ALA A 502 0.61 8.83 -18.71
CA ALA A 502 0.91 10.17 -19.23
C ALA A 502 1.69 11.09 -18.25
N ASP A 503 1.68 10.78 -16.96
CA ASP A 503 2.39 11.54 -15.91
C ASP A 503 3.73 10.88 -15.54
N GLU A 504 4.00 9.63 -15.99
CA GLU A 504 5.17 8.86 -15.58
C GLU A 504 6.47 9.39 -16.22
N ILE A 505 7.35 9.97 -15.40
CA ILE A 505 8.65 10.50 -15.82
C ILE A 505 9.66 10.43 -14.67
N MET A 506 10.94 10.22 -15.00
CA MET A 506 12.04 10.24 -14.04
C MET A 506 13.17 11.12 -14.56
N LYS A 507 13.61 12.08 -13.74
CA LYS A 507 14.72 13.00 -14.00
C LYS A 507 15.82 12.76 -12.98
N LYS A 508 17.03 13.27 -13.24
CA LYS A 508 18.16 13.16 -12.30
C LYS A 508 18.94 14.47 -12.21
N THR A 509 19.49 14.74 -11.04
CA THR A 509 20.47 15.81 -10.84
C THR A 509 21.81 15.46 -11.48
N LYS A 510 22.71 16.44 -11.56
CA LYS A 510 24.13 16.17 -11.72
C LYS A 510 24.67 15.43 -10.50
N LYS A 511 25.73 14.64 -10.69
CA LYS A 511 26.47 14.06 -9.57
C LYS A 511 27.32 15.13 -8.87
N LYS A 512 27.51 14.95 -7.57
CA LYS A 512 28.40 15.78 -6.73
C LYS A 512 29.51 14.88 -6.23
N GLU A 513 30.72 15.17 -6.69
CA GLU A 513 31.87 14.30 -6.47
C GLU A 513 32.49 14.53 -5.08
N ASP A 514 32.95 13.45 -4.44
CA ASP A 514 33.68 13.49 -3.18
C ASP A 514 32.98 14.30 -2.04
N ASP A 515 31.65 14.21 -1.89
CA ASP A 515 30.90 15.02 -0.90
C ASP A 515 29.83 14.23 -0.11
N TRP A 516 29.99 14.18 1.22
CA TRP A 516 29.01 13.60 2.15
C TRP A 516 27.75 14.46 2.37
N THR A 517 27.81 15.73 1.96
CA THR A 517 26.80 16.77 2.16
C THR A 517 26.47 17.48 0.84
N PRO A 518 26.07 16.72 -0.20
CA PRO A 518 25.96 17.24 -1.56
C PRO A 518 24.97 18.40 -1.65
N VAL A 519 25.34 19.45 -2.39
CA VAL A 519 24.46 20.57 -2.76
C VAL A 519 24.21 20.51 -4.26
N TRP A 520 22.99 20.13 -4.66
CA TRP A 520 22.58 20.05 -6.06
C TRP A 520 22.01 21.38 -6.56
N ASP A 521 21.07 21.96 -5.82
CA ASP A 521 20.33 23.19 -6.17
C ASP A 521 19.66 23.12 -7.55
N GLU A 522 19.02 21.99 -7.86
CA GLU A 522 18.38 21.73 -9.16
C GLU A 522 16.86 21.64 -9.04
N GLU A 523 16.14 22.24 -10.00
CA GLU A 523 14.67 22.27 -10.06
C GLU A 523 14.13 21.42 -11.22
N PHE A 524 13.04 20.70 -10.96
CA PHE A 524 12.34 19.85 -11.91
C PHE A 524 10.86 20.21 -11.97
N VAL A 525 10.31 20.31 -13.18
CA VAL A 525 8.89 20.58 -13.44
C VAL A 525 8.17 19.31 -13.90
N PHE A 526 7.00 19.03 -13.33
CA PHE A 526 6.16 17.87 -13.63
C PHE A 526 4.70 18.31 -13.87
N PRO A 527 4.24 18.35 -15.13
CA PRO A 527 2.82 18.52 -15.43
C PRO A 527 2.07 17.23 -15.09
N LEU A 528 0.95 17.35 -14.36
CA LEU A 528 0.16 16.23 -13.85
C LEU A 528 -1.27 16.31 -14.37
N ARG A 529 -1.71 15.24 -15.04
CA ARG A 529 -3.08 15.07 -15.53
C ARG A 529 -3.97 14.46 -14.47
N VAL A 530 -3.44 13.55 -13.64
CA VAL A 530 -4.18 12.92 -12.52
C VAL A 530 -3.35 13.00 -11.23
N PRO A 531 -3.18 14.21 -10.66
CA PRO A 531 -2.36 14.43 -9.46
C PRO A 531 -2.82 13.61 -8.24
N GLU A 532 -4.09 13.22 -8.17
CA GLU A 532 -4.66 12.44 -7.07
C GLU A 532 -4.15 11.01 -6.98
N LEU A 533 -3.64 10.45 -8.08
CA LEU A 533 -3.03 9.13 -8.14
C LEU A 533 -1.51 9.18 -8.36
N ALA A 534 -0.92 10.38 -8.38
CA ALA A 534 0.50 10.58 -8.61
C ALA A 534 1.30 10.43 -7.31
N LEU A 535 2.43 9.73 -7.41
CA LEU A 535 3.40 9.54 -6.34
C LEU A 535 4.75 10.14 -6.77
N LEU A 536 5.27 11.06 -5.96
CA LEU A 536 6.62 11.58 -6.08
C LEU A 536 7.61 10.53 -5.55
N ARG A 537 8.52 10.09 -6.40
CA ARG A 537 9.62 9.19 -6.08
C ARG A 537 10.91 9.96 -6.05
N VAL A 538 11.67 9.75 -4.99
CA VAL A 538 13.01 10.30 -4.83
C VAL A 538 13.94 9.16 -4.45
N GLU A 539 15.03 8.99 -5.19
CA GLU A 539 16.07 8.00 -4.93
C GLU A 539 17.43 8.69 -4.98
N VAL A 540 18.29 8.45 -4.00
CA VAL A 540 19.67 8.90 -4.00
C VAL A 540 20.56 7.70 -4.27
N HIS A 541 21.49 7.89 -5.19
CA HIS A 541 22.47 6.88 -5.57
C HIS A 541 23.86 7.48 -5.51
N GLU A 542 24.83 6.64 -5.25
CA GLU A 542 26.24 6.91 -5.39
C GLU A 542 26.70 6.37 -6.76
N TYR A 543 27.53 7.12 -7.46
CA TYR A 543 27.93 6.82 -8.84
C TYR A 543 29.25 6.06 -8.88
N ASP A 544 29.20 4.80 -9.33
CA ASP A 544 30.40 3.99 -9.58
C ASP A 544 30.66 3.90 -11.09
N MET A 545 31.90 4.20 -11.52
CA MET A 545 32.28 4.12 -12.94
C MET A 545 32.34 2.69 -13.48
N SER A 546 32.59 1.70 -12.63
CA SER A 546 32.90 0.31 -13.00
C SER A 546 31.87 -0.70 -12.50
N GLU A 547 31.04 -0.33 -11.53
CA GLU A 547 30.00 -1.17 -10.98
C GLU A 547 28.60 -0.58 -11.18
N ARG A 548 27.59 -1.20 -10.58
CA ARG A 548 26.24 -0.65 -10.55
C ARG A 548 26.16 0.34 -9.39
N ASP A 549 25.75 1.57 -9.69
CA ASP A 549 25.47 2.63 -8.72
C ASP A 549 24.87 2.13 -7.41
N ASP A 550 25.51 2.53 -6.31
CA ASP A 550 25.15 2.12 -4.97
C ASP A 550 23.93 2.88 -4.47
N PHE A 551 23.05 2.16 -3.77
CA PHE A 551 21.81 2.74 -3.26
C PHE A 551 22.04 3.48 -1.95
N ALA A 552 21.81 4.78 -1.94
CA ALA A 552 22.03 5.66 -0.78
C ALA A 552 20.74 6.06 -0.06
N GLY A 553 19.56 5.78 -0.63
CA GLY A 553 18.27 5.97 0.04
C GLY A 553 17.12 6.28 -0.90
N GLN A 554 15.89 6.15 -0.41
CA GLN A 554 14.71 6.55 -1.18
C GLN A 554 13.57 7.03 -0.31
N THR A 555 12.61 7.69 -0.94
CA THR A 555 11.28 7.96 -0.39
C THR A 555 10.24 7.94 -1.51
N CYS A 556 9.00 7.68 -1.14
CA CYS A 556 7.84 7.75 -2.02
C CYS A 556 6.75 8.53 -1.29
N LEU A 557 6.25 9.60 -1.90
CA LEU A 557 5.33 10.55 -1.30
C LEU A 557 4.11 10.74 -2.20
N PRO A 558 2.89 10.67 -1.67
CA PRO A 558 1.68 10.98 -2.43
C PRO A 558 1.64 12.47 -2.78
N VAL A 559 1.50 12.80 -4.07
CA VAL A 559 1.55 14.19 -4.53
C VAL A 559 0.40 15.02 -3.95
N SER A 560 -0.77 14.41 -3.77
CA SER A 560 -1.94 15.03 -3.14
C SER A 560 -1.71 15.46 -1.67
N GLU A 561 -0.73 14.86 -1.00
CA GLU A 561 -0.44 15.09 0.43
C GLU A 561 0.79 15.96 0.66
N LEU A 562 1.52 16.30 -0.41
CA LEU A 562 2.72 17.14 -0.31
C LEU A 562 2.34 18.54 0.17
N LYS A 563 2.99 18.95 1.26
CA LYS A 563 2.93 20.32 1.75
C LYS A 563 3.86 21.21 0.91
N PRO A 564 3.39 22.36 0.39
CA PRO A 564 4.23 23.28 -0.36
C PRO A 564 5.33 23.91 0.51
N GLY A 565 6.26 24.60 -0.11
CA GLY A 565 7.38 25.27 0.58
C GLY A 565 8.60 24.38 0.76
N ILE A 566 9.53 24.80 1.61
CA ILE A 566 10.82 24.14 1.85
C ILE A 566 10.64 23.10 2.97
N ARG A 567 10.88 21.82 2.68
CA ARG A 567 10.59 20.67 3.54
C ARG A 567 11.81 19.76 3.76
N ALA A 568 11.88 19.16 4.95
CA ALA A 568 12.81 18.09 5.25
C ALA A 568 12.24 16.74 4.80
N VAL A 569 12.92 16.05 3.90
CA VAL A 569 12.47 14.80 3.31
C VAL A 569 13.35 13.64 3.80
N PRO A 570 12.90 12.86 4.80
CA PRO A 570 13.68 11.73 5.31
C PRO A 570 13.78 10.62 4.26
N LEU A 571 14.93 9.95 4.23
CA LEU A 571 15.17 8.80 3.36
C LEU A 571 15.13 7.49 4.13
N PHE A 572 14.94 6.42 3.37
CA PHE A 572 14.74 5.07 3.86
C PHE A 572 15.61 4.08 3.10
N ASN A 573 15.94 2.97 3.74
CA ASN A 573 16.66 1.88 3.10
C ASN A 573 15.75 1.08 2.14
N ARG A 574 16.27 0.01 1.51
CA ARG A 574 15.46 -0.82 0.58
C ARG A 574 14.26 -1.50 1.24
N LYS A 575 14.34 -1.82 2.53
CA LYS A 575 13.33 -2.56 3.31
C LYS A 575 12.19 -1.69 3.83
N GLY A 576 12.25 -0.38 3.67
CA GLY A 576 11.26 0.55 4.22
C GLY A 576 11.59 1.05 5.63
N GLU A 577 12.81 0.83 6.11
CA GLU A 577 13.24 1.33 7.42
C GLU A 577 13.81 2.73 7.25
N LYS A 578 13.36 3.67 8.09
CA LYS A 578 13.80 5.07 8.07
C LYS A 578 15.26 5.13 8.50
N PHE A 579 16.08 5.87 7.78
CA PHE A 579 17.41 6.23 8.28
C PHE A 579 17.29 7.18 9.47
N ASN A 580 18.27 7.16 10.38
CA ASN A 580 18.22 7.96 11.60
C ASN A 580 18.47 9.43 11.29
N SER A 581 19.44 9.70 10.42
CA SER A 581 19.92 11.04 10.14
C SER A 581 19.70 11.46 8.69
N VAL A 582 19.65 10.51 7.74
CA VAL A 582 19.64 10.81 6.30
C VAL A 582 18.35 11.50 5.86
N ARG A 583 18.50 12.69 5.25
CA ARG A 583 17.39 13.50 4.74
C ARG A 583 17.83 14.47 3.64
N LEU A 584 16.87 14.89 2.83
CA LEU A 584 17.04 15.92 1.82
C LEU A 584 16.30 17.20 2.24
N LEU A 585 16.83 18.36 1.87
CA LEU A 585 16.07 19.61 1.86
C LEU A 585 15.53 19.85 0.45
N MET A 586 14.21 19.93 0.33
CA MET A 586 13.53 20.07 -0.95
C MET A 586 12.48 21.17 -0.88
N ARG A 587 12.17 21.82 -2.01
CA ARG A 587 11.01 22.72 -2.12
C ARG A 587 9.97 22.15 -3.06
N PHE A 588 8.71 22.22 -2.65
CA PHE A 588 7.56 21.85 -3.46
C PHE A 588 6.71 23.09 -3.76
N GLU A 589 6.42 23.31 -5.03
CA GLU A 589 5.57 24.41 -5.49
C GLU A 589 4.54 23.85 -6.47
N PHE A 590 3.29 24.27 -6.28
CA PHE A 590 2.16 23.86 -7.09
C PHE A 590 1.66 25.05 -7.89
N ILE A 591 1.53 24.88 -9.21
CA ILE A 591 1.08 25.89 -10.17
C ILE A 591 -0.21 25.42 -10.83
#